data_AF-A0A8S9ZZF6-F1
#
_entry.id   AF-A0A8S9ZZF6-F1
#
_cell.length_a   1.000
_cell.length_b   1.000
_cell.length_c   1.000
_cell.angle_alpha   90.00
_cell.angle_beta   90.00
_cell.angle_gamma   90.00
#
_symmetry.space_group_name_H-M   'P 1'
#
loop_
_entity.id
_entity.type
_entity.pdbx_description
1 polymer ?
#
loop_
_entity_poly.entity_id
_entity_poly.type
_entity_poly.pdbx_seq_one_letter_code
_entity_poly.pdbx_strand_id
1 'polypeptide(L)'
;MINFLKFVCCSLNCGEQIPSKRIIYSSTGSINNDFDDVRKYLKAGISAGNRFLSTGARSPLLITLPTDRFPNAQLASSIGFLHSLYTPLLLREKNKNFIEKADLIGILEIKKEYFNKTENLLPVGSLVDFLHAIQYSF
;
A
#
# COMPACT_ATOMS: atom_id res chain seq x y z
N MET A 1 -12.72 -18.51 0.13
CA MET A 1 -11.69 -17.86 0.96
C MET A 1 -11.54 -16.43 0.49
N ILE A 2 -11.98 -15.46 1.31
CA ILE A 2 -12.10 -14.06 0.87
C ILE A 2 -10.79 -13.35 1.19
N ASN A 3 -10.02 -13.06 0.13
CA ASN A 3 -8.71 -12.44 0.20
C ASN A 3 -8.78 -11.00 0.71
N PHE A 4 -8.17 -10.75 1.86
CA PHE A 4 -7.87 -9.42 2.37
C PHE A 4 -6.85 -8.72 1.46
N LEU A 5 -7.14 -7.48 1.06
CA LEU A 5 -6.13 -6.63 0.44
C LEU A 5 -5.46 -5.80 1.53
N LYS A 6 -4.19 -6.12 1.74
CA LYS A 6 -3.34 -5.61 2.81
C LYS A 6 -2.34 -4.66 2.19
N PHE A 7 -2.43 -3.38 2.56
CA PHE A 7 -1.56 -2.33 2.03
C PHE A 7 -0.35 -2.22 2.95
N VAL A 8 0.86 -2.30 2.40
CA VAL A 8 2.08 -2.03 3.16
C VAL A 8 2.84 -0.89 2.50
N CYS A 9 3.03 0.20 3.23
CA CYS A 9 3.95 1.26 2.85
C CYS A 9 5.26 1.09 3.62
N CYS A 10 6.35 0.86 2.88
CA CYS A 10 7.69 0.64 3.38
C CYS A 10 8.58 1.85 3.03
N SER A 11 9.24 2.46 4.01
CA SER A 11 10.25 3.51 3.75
C SER A 11 11.65 2.91 3.74
N LEU A 12 12.37 3.00 2.61
CA LEU A 12 13.66 2.34 2.40
C LEU A 12 14.82 3.09 3.07
N ASN A 13 15.55 2.40 3.96
CA ASN A 13 16.99 2.57 4.16
C ASN A 13 17.58 1.39 4.97
N CYS A 14 18.61 0.75 4.40
CA CYS A 14 19.19 -0.56 4.69
C CYS A 14 19.57 -0.92 6.14
N GLY A 15 19.47 -2.22 6.42
CA GLY A 15 20.02 -3.00 7.54
C GLY A 15 19.33 -4.38 7.57
N GLU A 16 20.07 -5.47 7.80
CA GLU A 16 19.54 -6.85 7.82
C GLU A 16 18.31 -6.97 8.75
N GLN A 17 17.26 -7.63 8.25
CA GLN A 17 15.87 -7.68 8.76
C GLN A 17 14.99 -6.49 8.33
N ILE A 18 14.34 -6.70 7.19
CA ILE A 18 13.40 -5.85 6.47
C ILE A 18 13.97 -4.44 6.18
N PRO A 19 14.28 -4.10 4.91
CA PRO A 19 14.92 -2.83 4.54
C PRO A 19 14.03 -1.58 4.78
N SER A 20 12.86 -1.75 5.41
CA SER A 20 11.94 -0.70 5.76
C SER A 20 11.98 -0.37 7.25
N LYS A 21 12.37 0.86 7.58
CA LYS A 21 12.37 1.35 8.98
C LYS A 21 10.96 1.50 9.55
N ARG A 22 9.95 1.63 8.68
CA ARG A 22 8.54 1.82 9.04
C ARG A 22 7.66 1.07 8.05
N ILE A 23 6.66 0.38 8.61
CA ILE A 23 5.63 -0.35 7.89
C ILE A 23 4.30 0.31 8.26
N ILE A 24 3.61 0.88 7.28
CA ILE A 24 2.27 1.43 7.47
C ILE A 24 1.28 0.49 6.83
N TYR A 25 0.39 -0.05 7.66
CA TYR A 25 -0.65 -0.96 7.24
C TYR A 25 -1.99 -0.25 7.03
N SER A 26 -2.71 -0.61 5.96
CA SER A 26 -4.10 -0.20 5.76
C SER A 26 -4.94 -1.36 5.21
N SER A 27 -6.12 -1.54 5.79
CA SER A 27 -7.09 -2.58 5.44
C SER A 27 -8.30 -1.98 4.71
N THR A 28 -9.02 -2.82 3.97
CA THR A 28 -10.24 -2.48 3.23
C THR A 28 -11.50 -2.25 4.08
N GLY A 29 -11.40 -2.38 5.40
CA GLY A 29 -12.49 -2.19 6.36
C GLY A 29 -13.13 -3.50 6.82
N SER A 30 -14.27 -3.40 7.52
CA SER A 30 -14.99 -4.55 8.09
C SER A 30 -15.62 -5.44 7.02
N ILE A 31 -15.61 -6.74 7.30
CA ILE A 31 -16.22 -7.79 6.47
C ILE A 31 -17.75 -7.84 6.57
N ASN A 32 -18.33 -7.25 7.63
CA ASN A 32 -19.78 -7.30 7.91
C ASN A 32 -20.60 -6.31 7.08
N ASN A 33 -20.02 -5.74 6.03
CA ASN A 33 -20.71 -4.77 5.18
C ASN A 33 -21.31 -5.49 3.97
N ASP A 34 -22.62 -5.42 3.81
CA ASP A 34 -23.38 -6.11 2.75
C ASP A 34 -22.92 -5.76 1.32
N PHE A 35 -22.25 -4.62 1.14
CA PHE A 35 -21.69 -4.20 -0.15
C PHE A 35 -20.16 -4.15 -0.11
N ASP A 36 -19.52 -5.14 -0.71
CA ASP A 36 -18.11 -5.14 -1.09
C ASP A 36 -17.96 -4.67 -2.54
N ASP A 37 -17.22 -3.58 -2.76
CA ASP A 37 -16.96 -3.01 -4.07
C ASP A 37 -15.51 -2.47 -4.13
N VAL A 38 -15.00 -2.25 -5.34
CA VAL A 38 -13.64 -1.74 -5.64
C VAL A 38 -13.32 -0.45 -4.88
N ARG A 39 -14.35 0.36 -4.58
CA ARG A 39 -14.25 1.58 -3.77
C ARG A 39 -13.63 1.36 -2.39
N LYS A 40 -13.74 0.16 -1.80
CA LYS A 40 -13.09 -0.16 -0.52
C LYS A 40 -11.57 -0.10 -0.62
N TYR A 41 -11.00 -0.55 -1.74
CA TYR A 41 -9.55 -0.47 -1.98
C TYR A 41 -9.08 0.96 -2.18
N LEU A 42 -9.88 1.79 -2.85
CA LEU A 42 -9.60 3.22 -2.99
C LEU A 42 -9.60 3.92 -1.62
N LYS A 43 -10.59 3.65 -0.77
CA LYS A 43 -10.63 4.17 0.60
C LYS A 43 -9.43 3.69 1.44
N ALA A 44 -9.03 2.43 1.28
CA ALA A 44 -7.85 1.88 1.96
C ALA A 44 -6.54 2.56 1.53
N GLY A 45 -6.42 2.89 0.24
CA GLY A 45 -5.29 3.66 -0.28
C GLY A 45 -5.23 5.08 0.29
N ILE A 46 -6.38 5.77 0.36
CA ILE A 46 -6.48 7.11 0.96
C ILE A 46 -6.07 7.08 2.43
N SER A 47 -6.59 6.12 3.21
CA SER A 47 -6.24 6.01 4.63
C SER A 47 -4.76 5.68 4.84
N ALA A 48 -4.15 4.86 3.97
CA ALA A 48 -2.72 4.60 4.00
C ALA A 48 -1.90 5.85 3.70
N GLY A 49 -2.33 6.65 2.72
CA GLY A 49 -1.70 7.91 2.36
C GLY A 49 -1.76 8.96 3.46
N ASN A 50 -2.91 9.12 4.11
CA ASN A 50 -3.05 10.00 5.26
C ASN A 50 -2.16 9.57 6.44
N ARG A 51 -2.05 8.26 6.70
CA ARG A 51 -1.12 7.71 7.71
C ARG A 51 0.33 7.94 7.31
N PHE A 52 0.67 7.78 6.04
CA PHE A 52 2.01 8.09 5.54
C PHE A 52 2.38 9.56 5.79
N LEU A 53 1.49 10.50 5.47
CA LEU A 53 1.71 11.92 5.71
C LEU A 53 1.91 12.22 7.20
N SER A 54 1.15 11.58 8.09
CA SER A 54 1.31 11.77 9.54
C SER A 54 2.65 11.27 10.08
N THR A 55 3.34 10.36 9.38
CA THR A 55 4.67 9.90 9.79
C THR A 55 5.80 10.86 9.43
N GLY A 56 5.54 11.87 8.58
CA GLY A 56 6.58 12.77 8.06
C GLY A 56 7.61 12.11 7.16
N ALA A 57 7.37 10.87 6.71
CA ALA A 57 8.19 10.23 5.69
C ALA A 57 7.99 10.90 4.33
N ARG A 58 9.00 10.83 3.45
CA ARG A 58 8.98 11.49 2.12
C ARG A 58 9.07 10.53 0.94
N SER A 59 9.54 9.30 1.16
CA SER A 59 9.75 8.29 0.11
C SER A 59 9.06 6.95 0.43
N PRO A 60 7.76 6.81 0.11
CA PRO A 60 7.02 5.56 0.33
C PRO A 60 7.23 4.55 -0.81
N LEU A 61 7.39 3.27 -0.46
CA LEU A 61 7.15 2.14 -1.34
C LEU A 61 5.77 1.55 -1.04
N LEU A 62 4.84 1.74 -1.95
CA LEU A 62 3.49 1.20 -1.91
C LEU A 62 3.48 -0.24 -2.43
N ILE A 63 3.12 -1.19 -1.58
CA ILE A 63 2.88 -2.59 -1.93
C ILE A 63 1.38 -2.88 -1.98
N THR A 64 0.89 -3.34 -3.13
CA THR A 64 -0.52 -3.71 -3.33
C THR A 64 -0.67 -5.21 -3.54
N LEU A 65 -1.50 -5.86 -2.73
CA LEU A 65 -1.79 -7.29 -2.91
C LEU A 65 -2.76 -7.50 -4.08
N PRO A 66 -2.69 -8.62 -4.80
CA PRO A 66 -3.68 -8.96 -5.81
C PRO A 66 -4.94 -9.57 -5.17
N THR A 67 -6.12 -9.31 -5.76
CA THR A 67 -7.39 -9.98 -5.38
C THR A 67 -8.06 -10.65 -6.58
N ASP A 68 -8.70 -11.80 -6.36
CA ASP A 68 -9.48 -12.49 -7.41
C ASP A 68 -10.81 -11.83 -7.69
N ARG A 69 -11.47 -11.35 -6.64
CA ARG A 69 -12.82 -10.77 -6.74
C ARG A 69 -12.84 -9.44 -7.50
N PHE A 70 -11.75 -8.68 -7.43
CA PHE A 70 -11.66 -7.34 -7.99
C PHE A 70 -10.34 -7.17 -8.74
N PRO A 71 -10.34 -7.24 -10.08
CA PRO A 71 -9.10 -7.14 -10.86
C PRO A 71 -8.45 -5.76 -10.75
N ASN A 72 -9.27 -4.71 -10.64
CA ASN A 72 -8.82 -3.32 -10.56
C ASN A 72 -8.47 -2.87 -9.13
N ALA A 73 -8.41 -3.78 -8.15
CA ALA A 73 -8.18 -3.42 -6.75
C ALA A 73 -6.80 -2.79 -6.52
N GLN A 74 -5.75 -3.33 -7.14
CA GLN A 74 -4.39 -2.81 -7.04
C GLN A 74 -4.33 -1.37 -7.56
N LEU A 75 -4.82 -1.16 -8.79
CA LEU A 75 -4.91 0.18 -9.39
C LEU A 75 -5.74 1.15 -8.55
N ALA A 76 -6.92 0.73 -8.08
CA ALA A 76 -7.78 1.58 -7.26
C ALA A 76 -7.12 2.00 -5.95
N SER A 77 -6.36 1.10 -5.31
CA SER A 77 -5.60 1.41 -4.10
C SER A 77 -4.44 2.37 -4.37
N SER A 78 -3.72 2.21 -5.48
CA SER A 78 -2.67 3.13 -5.92
C SER A 78 -3.20 4.53 -6.21
N ILE A 79 -4.34 4.62 -6.92
CA ILE A 79 -5.00 5.90 -7.18
C ILE A 79 -5.45 6.55 -5.86
N GLY A 80 -6.03 5.77 -4.94
CA GLY A 80 -6.43 6.27 -3.61
C GLY A 80 -5.25 6.85 -2.82
N PHE A 81 -4.08 6.19 -2.88
CA PHE A 81 -2.87 6.70 -2.24
C PHE A 81 -2.39 8.01 -2.89
N LEU A 82 -2.28 8.05 -4.22
CA LEU A 82 -1.88 9.26 -4.96
C LEU A 82 -2.86 10.43 -4.73
N HIS A 83 -4.15 10.12 -4.56
CA HIS A 83 -5.17 11.12 -4.26
C HIS A 83 -4.91 11.85 -2.93
N SER A 84 -4.40 11.15 -1.91
CA SER A 84 -4.02 11.79 -0.64
C SER A 84 -2.83 12.77 -0.77
N LEU A 85 -1.94 12.49 -1.73
CA LEU A 85 -0.76 13.30 -2.02
C LEU A 85 -1.08 14.49 -2.90
N TYR A 86 -2.14 14.42 -3.68
CA TYR A 86 -2.57 15.51 -4.56
C TYR A 86 -2.75 16.82 -3.78
N THR A 87 -2.31 17.91 -4.42
CA THR A 87 -2.56 19.28 -3.97
C THR A 87 -3.11 20.08 -5.16
N PRO A 88 -4.28 20.75 -5.01
CA PRO A 88 -4.85 21.58 -6.07
C PRO A 88 -3.86 22.63 -6.58
N LEU A 89 -3.89 22.89 -7.89
CA LEU A 89 -2.98 23.82 -8.56
C LEU A 89 -3.02 25.23 -7.92
N LEU A 90 -4.23 25.72 -7.60
CA LEU A 90 -4.43 27.02 -6.95
C LEU A 90 -3.65 27.16 -5.62
N LEU A 91 -3.56 26.07 -4.84
CA LEU A 91 -2.82 26.05 -3.58
C LEU A 91 -1.31 26.01 -3.81
N ARG A 92 -0.86 25.33 -4.88
CA ARG A 92 0.55 25.27 -5.27
C ARG A 92 1.05 26.63 -5.74
N GLU A 93 0.26 27.35 -6.54
CA GLU A 93 0.62 28.68 -7.06
C GLU A 93 0.57 29.78 -5.99
N LYS A 94 -0.42 29.71 -5.09
CA LYS A 94 -0.55 30.70 -4.01
C LYS A 94 0.60 30.60 -2.99
N ASN A 95 1.21 29.44 -2.84
CA ASN A 95 2.28 29.21 -1.88
C ASN A 95 3.66 29.26 -2.54
N LYS A 96 4.36 30.39 -2.42
CA LYS A 96 5.71 30.59 -3.00
C LYS A 96 6.76 29.59 -2.49
N ASN A 97 6.56 29.03 -1.31
CA ASN A 97 7.44 28.03 -0.69
C ASN A 97 6.78 26.65 -0.67
N PHE A 98 6.04 26.29 -1.72
CA PHE A 98 5.38 25.00 -1.81
C PHE A 98 6.41 23.86 -1.80
N ILE A 99 6.18 22.87 -0.93
CA ILE A 99 6.99 21.67 -0.83
C ILE A 99 6.08 20.48 -1.16
N GLU A 100 6.53 19.61 -2.06
CA GLU A 100 5.82 18.38 -2.38
C GLU A 100 5.68 17.49 -1.13
N LYS A 101 4.55 16.79 -1.03
CA LYS A 101 4.28 15.89 0.10
C LYS A 101 5.14 14.62 0.07
N ALA A 102 5.67 14.24 -1.09
CA ALA A 102 6.54 13.10 -1.28
C ALA A 102 7.55 13.39 -2.39
N ASP A 103 8.79 12.92 -2.24
CA ASP A 103 9.88 13.17 -3.19
C ASP A 103 9.99 12.05 -4.24
N LEU A 104 9.77 10.79 -3.82
CA LEU A 104 9.80 9.61 -4.69
C LEU A 104 8.72 8.62 -4.23
N ILE A 105 7.95 8.09 -5.17
CA ILE A 105 6.92 7.08 -4.88
C ILE A 105 7.27 5.82 -5.66
N GLY A 106 7.51 4.73 -4.93
CA GLY A 106 7.60 3.39 -5.53
C GLY A 106 6.25 2.71 -5.47
N ILE A 107 5.82 2.06 -6.56
CA ILE A 107 4.64 1.21 -6.57
C ILE A 107 5.09 -0.19 -6.96
N LEU A 108 4.87 -1.15 -6.07
CA LEU A 108 5.15 -2.56 -6.29
C LEU A 108 3.82 -3.32 -6.42
N GLU A 109 3.54 -3.75 -7.64
CA GLU A 109 2.43 -4.65 -7.93
C GLU A 109 2.90 -6.09 -7.79
N ILE A 110 2.31 -6.81 -6.84
CA ILE A 110 2.58 -8.23 -6.69
C ILE A 110 1.68 -8.97 -7.67
N LYS A 111 2.28 -9.67 -8.66
CA LYS A 111 1.53 -10.54 -9.56
C LYS A 111 1.19 -11.86 -8.88
N LYS A 112 0.00 -12.39 -9.16
CA LYS A 112 -0.48 -13.68 -8.63
C LYS A 112 0.43 -14.86 -8.98
N GLU A 113 1.06 -14.82 -10.16
CA GLU A 113 1.98 -15.88 -10.63
C GLU A 113 3.18 -16.07 -9.70
N TYR A 114 3.62 -14.99 -9.04
CA TYR A 114 4.72 -15.08 -8.09
C TYR A 114 4.29 -15.68 -6.77
N PHE A 115 3.04 -15.52 -6.33
CA PHE A 115 2.57 -16.04 -5.03
C PHE A 115 2.83 -17.55 -4.88
N ASN A 116 2.47 -18.34 -5.89
CA ASN A 116 2.61 -19.81 -5.85
C ASN A 116 4.06 -20.28 -6.12
N LYS A 117 4.87 -19.46 -6.80
CA LYS A 117 6.30 -19.75 -7.08
C LYS A 117 7.20 -19.31 -5.94
N THR A 118 6.84 -18.25 -5.21
CA THR A 118 7.65 -17.66 -4.13
C THR A 118 7.72 -18.55 -2.91
N GLU A 119 6.73 -19.42 -2.66
CA GLU A 119 6.81 -20.46 -1.63
C GLU A 119 8.01 -21.41 -1.86
N ASN A 120 8.44 -21.59 -3.11
CA ASN A 120 9.45 -22.59 -3.49
C ASN A 120 10.81 -22.00 -3.90
N LEU A 121 10.93 -20.69 -4.14
CA LEU A 121 12.10 -20.07 -4.81
C LEU A 121 12.87 -19.03 -3.99
N LEU A 122 12.37 -18.61 -2.84
CA LEU A 122 13.09 -17.68 -1.98
C LEU A 122 13.35 -18.35 -0.63
N PRO A 123 14.58 -18.28 -0.08
CA PRO A 123 14.80 -18.62 1.31
C PRO A 123 13.98 -17.61 2.14
N VAL A 124 12.78 -18.04 2.55
CA VAL A 124 11.92 -17.58 3.65
C VAL A 124 12.37 -16.22 4.20
N GLY A 125 12.06 -15.19 3.41
CA GLY A 125 12.39 -13.82 3.75
C GLY A 125 11.29 -13.24 4.63
N SER A 126 11.67 -12.80 5.83
CA SER A 126 10.80 -12.17 6.85
C SER A 126 9.65 -11.31 6.31
N LEU A 127 9.85 -10.51 5.24
CA LEU A 127 8.82 -9.64 4.68
C LEU A 127 7.75 -10.39 3.87
N VAL A 128 8.12 -11.38 3.05
CA VAL A 128 7.14 -12.14 2.25
C VAL A 128 6.33 -13.04 3.19
N ASP A 129 6.98 -13.70 4.14
CA ASP A 129 6.30 -14.50 5.16
C ASP A 129 5.43 -13.64 6.07
N PHE A 130 5.87 -12.42 6.39
CA PHE A 130 5.05 -11.45 7.11
C PHE A 130 3.85 -11.00 6.28
N LEU A 131 4.01 -10.72 4.98
CA LEU A 131 2.88 -10.37 4.11
C LEU A 131 1.90 -11.54 3.96
N HIS A 132 2.42 -12.76 3.87
CA HIS A 132 1.64 -13.99 3.84
C HIS A 132 0.93 -14.21 5.18
N ALA A 133 1.63 -14.14 6.30
CA ALA A 133 1.07 -14.24 7.65
C ALA A 133 -0.01 -13.19 7.85
N ILE A 134 0.24 -11.93 7.49
CA ILE A 134 -0.80 -10.89 7.49
C ILE A 134 -1.96 -11.37 6.64
N GLN A 135 -1.77 -11.85 5.39
CA GLN A 135 -2.85 -12.34 4.51
C GLN A 135 -3.72 -13.43 5.14
N TYR A 136 -3.14 -14.35 5.92
CA TYR A 136 -3.83 -15.49 6.54
C TYR A 136 -4.21 -15.31 8.02
N SER A 137 -3.76 -14.26 8.72
CA SER A 137 -3.91 -14.14 10.18
C SER A 137 -5.28 -13.66 10.69
N PHE A 138 -6.32 -13.60 9.85
CA PHE A 138 -7.69 -13.28 10.26
C PHE A 138 -8.70 -13.99 9.36
#